data_AF-A0A482W3N7-F1
#
_entry.id   AF-A0A482W3N7-F1
#
_cell.length_a   1.000
_cell.length_b   1.000
_cell.length_c   1.000
_cell.angle_alpha   90.00
_cell.angle_beta   90.00
_cell.angle_gamma   90.00
#
_symmetry.space_group_name_H-M   'P 1'
#
loop_
_entity.id
_entity.type
_entity.pdbx_description
1 polymer ?
#
loop_
_entity_poly.entity_id
_entity_poly.type
_entity_poly.pdbx_seq_one_letter_code
_entity_poly.pdbx_strand_id
1 'polypeptide(L)'
;MKSFKEFNIVNILTWVLIILTFFLVIKFNWQRRWLYYHGSKFHGSLTFSLIGQIKLIAGGYTGFMGNLMEFVRVNPPIFKFWMAGDLFIINSRPESVEILLEELIAIRTFRIWLHPKFFWELSSFSKEMHKLSRITLDFTEQVVWFRHPKYLSNSWNVFRNVLEETQIMMITASETTALVLSFTLLVLGIHTEVQEKICAELDSIFGSSTRDATLEDINRMDYLERVMKESMRLLPPIPMIVRFLDKDVKIDQHVFPKRSSLLVPILHMNRRPELWDDPLTFNPDRFLPEQSKNRPRCAYIPFSFGFRNCIGLQYGMISVKAILSTFLRRYEVGSVNYKSIADIEMIFTELAKPKDNCEILLKSRN
;
A
#
# COMPACT_ATOMS: atom_id res chain seq x y z
N MET A 1 -22.48 -38.09 -60.96
CA MET A 1 -21.51 -38.26 -59.86
C MET A 1 -21.57 -37.02 -58.96
N LYS A 2 -22.23 -37.13 -57.81
CA LYS A 2 -22.40 -36.02 -56.86
C LYS A 2 -21.10 -35.79 -56.10
N SER A 3 -20.65 -34.54 -56.12
CA SER A 3 -19.60 -33.94 -55.30
C SER A 3 -19.66 -34.45 -53.85
N PHE A 4 -18.71 -35.30 -53.48
CA PHE A 4 -18.44 -35.63 -52.09
C PHE A 4 -17.58 -34.51 -51.53
N LYS A 5 -18.27 -33.60 -50.83
CA LYS A 5 -17.80 -32.63 -49.84
C LYS A 5 -16.30 -32.72 -49.56
N GLU A 6 -15.57 -31.66 -49.91
CA GLU A 6 -14.42 -31.24 -49.13
C GLU A 6 -14.88 -31.07 -47.68
N PHE A 7 -14.64 -32.10 -46.87
CA PHE A 7 -14.79 -32.02 -45.42
C PHE A 7 -13.75 -31.02 -44.95
N ASN A 8 -14.20 -29.78 -44.77
CA ASN A 8 -13.34 -28.63 -44.54
C ASN A 8 -12.57 -28.84 -43.24
N ILE A 9 -11.27 -29.19 -43.33
CA ILE A 9 -10.36 -29.46 -42.21
C ILE A 9 -10.42 -28.33 -41.18
N VAL A 10 -10.67 -27.10 -41.64
CA VAL A 10 -10.89 -25.92 -40.80
C VAL A 10 -12.05 -26.14 -39.81
N ASN A 11 -13.18 -26.71 -40.25
CA ASN A 11 -14.31 -26.99 -39.35
C ASN A 11 -13.96 -28.04 -38.29
N ILE A 12 -13.21 -29.08 -38.64
CA ILE A 12 -12.78 -30.10 -37.68
C ILE A 12 -11.84 -29.48 -36.64
N LEU A 13 -10.86 -28.69 -37.07
CA LEU A 13 -9.94 -27.98 -36.17
C LEU A 13 -10.69 -27.00 -35.26
N THR A 14 -11.68 -26.27 -35.80
CA THR A 14 -12.53 -25.37 -35.00
C THR A 14 -13.32 -26.15 -33.93
N TRP A 15 -13.94 -27.29 -34.28
CA TRP A 15 -14.66 -28.12 -33.31
C TRP A 15 -13.72 -28.72 -32.26
N VAL A 16 -12.53 -29.17 -32.64
CA VAL A 16 -11.51 -29.65 -31.70
C VAL A 16 -11.09 -28.55 -30.73
N LEU A 17 -10.85 -27.33 -31.23
CA LEU A 17 -10.53 -26.16 -30.40
C LEU A 17 -11.68 -25.82 -29.45
N ILE A 18 -12.92 -25.79 -29.93
CA ILE A 18 -14.10 -25.51 -29.09
C ILE A 18 -14.24 -26.54 -27.97
N ILE A 19 -14.14 -27.84 -28.29
CA ILE A 19 -14.26 -28.93 -27.31
C ILE A 19 -13.11 -28.86 -26.30
N LEU A 20 -11.88 -28.61 -26.77
CA LEU A 20 -10.72 -28.46 -25.89
C LEU A 20 -10.88 -27.25 -24.97
N THR A 21 -11.28 -26.09 -25.49
CA THR A 21 -11.56 -24.90 -24.70
C THR A 21 -12.68 -25.15 -23.70
N PHE A 22 -13.77 -25.80 -24.09
CA PHE A 22 -14.87 -26.15 -23.20
C PHE A 22 -14.42 -27.08 -22.07
N PHE A 23 -13.65 -28.13 -22.40
CA PHE A 23 -13.06 -29.04 -21.42
C PHE A 23 -12.10 -28.31 -20.47
N LEU A 24 -11.24 -27.42 -20.99
CA LEU A 24 -10.33 -26.61 -20.18
C LEU A 24 -11.10 -25.66 -19.26
N VAL A 25 -12.17 -25.02 -19.73
CA VAL A 25 -13.03 -24.15 -18.93
C VAL A 25 -13.75 -24.95 -17.84
N ILE A 26 -14.30 -26.13 -18.15
CA ILE A 26 -14.91 -27.00 -17.13
C ILE A 26 -13.86 -27.42 -16.10
N LYS A 27 -12.71 -27.93 -16.55
CA LYS A 27 -11.62 -28.36 -15.66
C LYS A 27 -11.15 -27.20 -14.76
N PHE A 28 -10.98 -26.01 -15.32
CA PHE A 28 -10.61 -24.81 -14.59
C PHE A 28 -11.63 -24.43 -13.51
N ASN A 29 -12.93 -24.41 -13.86
CA ASN A 29 -14.00 -24.11 -12.90
C ASN A 29 -14.15 -25.21 -11.84
N TRP A 30 -14.01 -26.48 -12.24
CA TRP A 30 -14.11 -27.63 -11.34
C TRP A 30 -12.99 -27.65 -10.29
N GLN A 31 -11.77 -27.30 -10.69
CA GLN A 31 -10.63 -27.14 -9.77
C GLN A 31 -10.82 -25.98 -8.79
N ARG A 32 -11.63 -24.97 -9.15
CA ARG A 32 -11.92 -23.78 -8.35
C ARG A 32 -13.27 -23.82 -7.63
N ARG A 33 -13.99 -24.95 -7.65
CA ARG A 33 -15.32 -25.11 -7.01
C ARG A 33 -15.34 -24.70 -5.53
N TRP A 34 -14.25 -24.94 -4.80
CA TRP A 34 -14.09 -24.55 -3.40
C TRP A 34 -14.12 -23.02 -3.22
N LEU A 35 -13.40 -22.30 -4.08
CA LEU A 35 -13.40 -20.84 -4.10
C LEU A 35 -14.80 -20.28 -4.41
N TYR A 36 -15.53 -20.91 -5.33
CA TYR A 36 -16.90 -20.51 -5.65
C TYR A 36 -17.87 -20.73 -4.49
N TYR A 37 -17.78 -21.89 -3.82
CA TYR A 37 -18.64 -22.22 -2.69
C TYR A 37 -18.44 -21.29 -1.49
N HIS A 38 -17.19 -20.98 -1.13
CA HIS A 38 -16.92 -20.05 -0.03
C HIS A 38 -17.11 -18.60 -0.46
N GLY A 39 -16.70 -18.27 -1.69
CA GLY A 39 -16.93 -16.96 -2.28
C GLY A 39 -18.40 -16.59 -2.31
N SER A 40 -19.33 -17.49 -2.65
CA SER A 40 -20.77 -17.19 -2.69
C SER A 40 -21.36 -16.74 -1.35
N LYS A 41 -20.68 -17.01 -0.23
CA LYS A 41 -21.11 -16.59 1.12
C LYS A 41 -20.78 -15.13 1.43
N PHE A 42 -19.95 -14.48 0.62
CA PHE A 42 -19.64 -13.06 0.74
C PHE A 42 -20.52 -12.22 -0.19
N HIS A 43 -20.92 -11.03 0.27
CA HIS A 43 -21.53 -10.01 -0.58
C HIS A 43 -20.59 -9.63 -1.73
N GLY A 44 -21.14 -9.29 -2.90
CA GLY A 44 -20.36 -8.85 -4.05
C GLY A 44 -20.78 -9.52 -5.36
N SER A 45 -20.06 -9.22 -6.43
CA SER A 45 -20.45 -9.62 -7.79
C SER A 45 -20.55 -11.14 -7.98
N LEU A 46 -21.61 -11.55 -8.69
CA LEU A 46 -21.81 -12.92 -9.18
C LEU A 46 -21.01 -13.22 -10.46
N THR A 47 -20.25 -12.25 -10.98
CA THR A 47 -19.43 -12.44 -12.19
C THR A 47 -18.53 -13.66 -12.08
N PHE A 48 -18.58 -14.53 -13.10
CA PHE A 48 -17.70 -15.68 -13.21
C PHE A 48 -16.23 -15.27 -13.22
N SER A 49 -15.37 -16.15 -12.70
CA SER A 49 -13.97 -15.84 -12.48
C SER A 49 -13.24 -15.41 -13.76
N LEU A 50 -13.61 -15.96 -14.91
CA LEU A 50 -12.99 -15.69 -16.22
C LEU A 50 -13.39 -14.34 -16.81
N ILE A 51 -14.59 -13.85 -16.51
CA ILE A 51 -15.10 -12.58 -17.03
C ILE A 51 -14.61 -11.44 -16.14
N GLY A 52 -14.51 -11.67 -14.83
CA GLY A 52 -14.06 -10.68 -13.85
C GLY A 52 -14.87 -9.38 -13.89
N GLN A 53 -14.44 -8.37 -13.14
CA GLN A 53 -15.01 -7.01 -13.30
C GLN A 53 -14.20 -6.21 -14.31
N ILE A 54 -14.59 -6.29 -15.59
CA ILE A 54 -13.91 -5.58 -16.70
C ILE A 54 -13.82 -4.06 -16.45
N LYS A 55 -14.84 -3.46 -15.82
CA LYS A 55 -14.84 -2.04 -15.45
C LYS A 55 -13.70 -1.65 -14.50
N LEU A 56 -13.27 -2.54 -13.60
CA LEU A 56 -12.13 -2.25 -12.72
C LEU A 56 -10.83 -2.11 -13.50
N ILE A 57 -10.68 -2.79 -14.64
CA ILE A 57 -9.42 -2.89 -15.40
C ILE A 57 -9.28 -1.75 -16.44
N ALA A 58 -10.32 -0.92 -16.60
CA ALA A 58 -10.28 0.21 -17.52
C ALA A 58 -9.29 1.30 -17.04
N GLY A 59 -8.51 1.87 -17.97
CA GLY A 59 -7.64 3.03 -17.69
C GLY A 59 -6.20 2.71 -17.26
N GLY A 60 -5.70 1.49 -17.51
CA GLY A 60 -4.32 1.12 -17.13
C GLY A 60 -4.17 0.90 -15.62
N TYR A 61 -2.94 0.86 -15.11
CA TYR A 61 -2.69 0.54 -13.69
C TYR A 61 -3.19 1.62 -12.72
N THR A 62 -2.98 2.89 -13.05
CA THR A 62 -3.44 4.01 -12.22
C THR A 62 -4.96 4.14 -12.23
N GLY A 63 -5.60 4.02 -13.40
CA GLY A 63 -7.06 3.96 -13.52
C GLY A 63 -7.64 2.76 -12.78
N PHE A 64 -6.98 1.61 -12.85
CA PHE A 64 -7.36 0.43 -12.09
C PHE A 64 -7.36 0.67 -10.58
N MET A 65 -6.27 1.22 -10.04
CA MET A 65 -6.17 1.48 -8.60
C MET A 65 -7.21 2.51 -8.16
N GLY A 66 -7.44 3.57 -8.93
CA GLY A 66 -8.51 4.55 -8.66
C GLY A 66 -9.91 3.91 -8.63
N ASN A 67 -10.23 3.11 -9.65
CA ASN A 67 -11.51 2.38 -9.71
C ASN A 67 -11.67 1.40 -8.54
N LEU A 68 -10.60 0.72 -8.14
CA LEU A 68 -10.62 -0.20 -7.00
C LEU A 68 -10.87 0.54 -5.68
N MET A 69 -10.27 1.71 -5.48
CA MET A 69 -10.52 2.54 -4.29
C MET A 69 -11.97 3.00 -4.21
N GLU A 70 -12.54 3.44 -5.33
CA GLU A 70 -13.95 3.82 -5.40
C GLU A 70 -14.88 2.62 -5.19
N PHE A 71 -14.52 1.47 -5.76
CA PHE A 71 -15.25 0.23 -5.57
C PHE A 71 -15.26 -0.21 -4.10
N VAL A 72 -14.15 -0.09 -3.39
CA VAL A 72 -14.10 -0.34 -1.94
C VAL A 72 -14.98 0.63 -1.16
N ARG A 73 -15.04 1.90 -1.56
CA ARG A 73 -15.80 2.94 -0.85
C ARG A 73 -17.31 2.68 -0.84
N VAL A 74 -17.87 2.15 -1.92
CA VAL A 74 -19.32 1.98 -2.10
C VAL A 74 -19.85 0.60 -1.66
N ASN A 75 -18.96 -0.30 -1.21
CA ASN A 75 -19.32 -1.67 -0.84
C ASN A 75 -19.25 -1.88 0.69
N PRO A 76 -19.91 -2.93 1.22
CA PRO A 76 -19.92 -3.20 2.66
C PRO A 76 -18.53 -3.56 3.21
N PRO A 77 -18.30 -3.55 4.54
CA PRO A 77 -16.97 -3.78 5.12
C PRO A 77 -16.28 -5.10 4.76
N ILE A 78 -17.07 -6.13 4.44
CA ILE A 78 -16.56 -7.37 3.87
C ILE A 78 -17.35 -7.69 2.62
N PHE A 79 -16.62 -7.85 1.52
CA PHE A 79 -17.19 -8.25 0.24
C PHE A 79 -16.14 -8.92 -0.63
N LYS A 80 -16.60 -9.56 -1.71
CA LYS A 80 -15.74 -10.20 -2.70
C LYS A 80 -15.85 -9.55 -4.06
N PHE A 81 -14.83 -9.78 -4.87
CA PHE A 81 -14.93 -9.69 -6.32
C PHE A 81 -14.00 -10.71 -6.97
N TRP A 82 -14.29 -10.99 -8.24
CA TRP A 82 -13.43 -11.83 -9.07
C TRP A 82 -12.63 -10.97 -10.03
N MET A 83 -11.36 -11.30 -10.16
CA MET A 83 -10.45 -10.61 -11.06
C MET A 83 -9.53 -11.62 -11.73
N ALA A 84 -9.65 -11.72 -13.06
CA ALA A 84 -8.79 -12.55 -13.91
C ALA A 84 -8.60 -13.98 -13.38
N GLY A 85 -9.69 -14.59 -12.92
CA GLY A 85 -9.71 -15.94 -12.37
C GLY A 85 -9.67 -16.00 -10.85
N ASP A 86 -9.05 -15.03 -10.18
CA ASP A 86 -8.77 -15.09 -8.74
C ASP A 86 -9.87 -14.42 -7.91
N LEU A 87 -10.11 -14.99 -6.74
CA LEU A 87 -11.07 -14.49 -5.76
C LEU A 87 -10.35 -13.49 -4.86
N PHE A 88 -10.83 -12.25 -4.84
CA PHE A 88 -10.41 -11.25 -3.89
C PHE A 88 -11.50 -11.07 -2.84
N ILE A 89 -11.10 -11.05 -1.57
CA ILE A 89 -11.96 -10.74 -0.45
C ILE A 89 -11.42 -9.47 0.19
N ILE A 90 -12.22 -8.41 0.18
CA ILE A 90 -11.93 -7.17 0.89
C ILE A 90 -12.38 -7.33 2.33
N ASN A 91 -11.53 -6.92 3.28
CA ASN A 91 -11.89 -6.89 4.68
C ASN A 91 -11.41 -5.59 5.33
N SER A 92 -12.37 -4.77 5.77
CA SER A 92 -12.13 -3.52 6.48
C SER A 92 -12.58 -3.57 7.95
N ARG A 93 -12.94 -4.75 8.50
CA ARG A 93 -13.27 -4.93 9.93
C ARG A 93 -11.99 -5.15 10.74
N PRO A 94 -11.65 -4.27 11.70
CA PRO A 94 -10.39 -4.36 12.44
C PRO A 94 -10.13 -5.72 13.11
N GLU A 95 -11.14 -6.32 13.74
CA GLU A 95 -11.00 -7.58 14.46
C GLU A 95 -10.68 -8.73 13.52
N SER A 96 -11.29 -8.73 12.33
CA SER A 96 -11.00 -9.71 11.29
C SER A 96 -9.64 -9.47 10.65
N VAL A 97 -9.23 -8.21 10.48
CA VAL A 97 -7.93 -7.84 9.92
C VAL A 97 -6.79 -8.29 10.83
N GLU A 98 -6.94 -8.16 12.15
CA GLU A 98 -5.94 -8.59 13.14
C GLU A 98 -5.60 -10.08 12.96
N ILE A 99 -6.61 -10.95 12.95
CA ILE A 99 -6.45 -12.40 12.77
C ILE A 99 -5.76 -12.72 11.43
N LEU A 100 -6.12 -12.00 10.36
CA LEU A 100 -5.60 -12.28 9.03
C LEU A 100 -4.14 -11.82 8.86
N LEU A 101 -3.74 -10.68 9.43
CA LEU A 101 -2.40 -10.16 9.23
C LEU A 101 -1.32 -10.94 10.00
N GLU A 102 -1.70 -11.71 11.02
CA GLU A 102 -0.77 -12.55 11.79
C GLU A 102 -0.33 -13.83 11.05
N GLU A 103 -1.14 -14.38 10.14
CA GLU A 103 -0.88 -15.73 9.60
C GLU A 103 -0.41 -15.80 8.14
N LEU A 104 -0.23 -14.67 7.44
CA LEU A 104 -0.27 -14.69 5.97
C LEU A 104 0.93 -14.04 5.25
N ILE A 105 1.25 -14.61 4.08
CA ILE A 105 2.38 -14.22 3.22
C ILE A 105 1.87 -13.40 2.02
N ALA A 106 2.65 -12.42 1.58
CA ALA A 106 2.34 -11.60 0.40
C ALA A 106 2.89 -12.24 -0.88
N ILE A 107 2.11 -12.21 -1.97
CA ILE A 107 2.51 -12.72 -3.30
C ILE A 107 2.13 -11.67 -4.36
N ARG A 108 2.98 -11.50 -5.39
CA ARG A 108 2.80 -10.64 -6.58
C ARG A 108 1.36 -10.71 -7.11
N THR A 109 0.58 -9.63 -7.00
CA THR A 109 -0.89 -9.74 -7.17
C THR A 109 -1.51 -8.94 -8.33
N PHE A 110 -0.80 -7.97 -8.93
CA PHE A 110 -1.50 -6.96 -9.74
C PHE A 110 -1.31 -7.03 -11.27
N ARG A 111 -0.42 -7.89 -11.80
CA ARG A 111 -0.25 -8.06 -13.25
C ARG A 111 -0.06 -9.52 -13.64
N ILE A 112 -1.17 -10.20 -13.86
CA ILE A 112 -1.25 -11.66 -13.95
C ILE A 112 -0.51 -12.25 -15.16
N TRP A 113 -0.49 -11.57 -16.31
CA TRP A 113 0.31 -12.01 -17.46
C TRP A 113 1.82 -11.91 -17.22
N LEU A 114 2.26 -11.23 -16.16
CA LEU A 114 3.66 -11.19 -15.74
C LEU A 114 4.00 -12.27 -14.70
N HIS A 115 3.06 -13.15 -14.33
CA HIS A 115 3.37 -14.26 -13.44
C HIS A 115 4.26 -15.31 -14.14
N PRO A 116 4.02 -15.66 -15.42
CA PRO A 116 4.99 -16.44 -16.18
C PRO A 116 6.22 -15.59 -16.46
N LYS A 117 7.39 -16.08 -16.01
CA LYS A 117 8.68 -15.40 -16.16
C LYS A 117 8.94 -14.89 -17.58
N PHE A 118 8.58 -15.69 -18.58
CA PHE A 118 8.71 -15.34 -20.01
C PHE A 118 7.99 -14.03 -20.37
N PHE A 119 6.71 -13.90 -20.02
CA PHE A 119 5.94 -12.69 -20.32
C PHE A 119 6.36 -11.50 -19.44
N TRP A 120 6.82 -11.75 -18.21
CA TRP A 120 7.42 -10.72 -17.37
C TRP A 120 8.61 -10.08 -18.08
N GLU A 121 9.61 -10.88 -18.46
CA GLU A 121 10.86 -10.41 -19.06
C GLU A 121 10.65 -9.66 -20.39
N LEU A 122 9.59 -10.00 -21.12
CA LEU A 122 9.23 -9.31 -22.37
C LEU A 122 8.60 -7.93 -22.14
N SER A 123 8.02 -7.68 -20.98
CA SER A 123 7.30 -6.44 -20.71
C SER A 123 8.23 -5.22 -20.61
N SER A 124 7.77 -4.07 -21.11
CA SER A 124 8.46 -2.79 -20.95
C SER A 124 8.69 -2.46 -19.48
N PHE A 125 7.71 -2.75 -18.63
CA PHE A 125 7.77 -2.57 -17.18
C PHE A 125 8.88 -3.42 -16.53
N SER A 126 9.04 -4.69 -16.91
CA SER A 126 10.15 -5.51 -16.39
C SER A 126 11.51 -4.97 -16.83
N LYS A 127 11.64 -4.51 -18.08
CA LYS A 127 12.89 -3.92 -18.57
C LYS A 127 13.26 -2.65 -17.81
N GLU A 128 12.27 -1.81 -17.54
CA GLU A 128 12.42 -0.61 -16.72
C GLU A 128 12.80 -0.95 -15.28
N MET A 129 12.09 -1.90 -14.66
CA MET A 129 12.41 -2.37 -13.31
C MET A 129 13.81 -3.00 -13.22
N HIS A 130 14.26 -3.74 -14.24
CA HIS A 130 15.64 -4.24 -14.28
C HIS A 130 16.66 -3.12 -14.39
N LYS A 131 16.39 -2.07 -15.19
CA LYS A 131 17.26 -0.90 -15.29
C LYS A 131 17.35 -0.16 -13.94
N LEU A 132 16.21 0.13 -13.32
CA LEU A 132 16.15 0.81 -12.02
C LEU A 132 16.78 -0.02 -10.89
N SER A 133 16.53 -1.33 -10.89
CA SER A 133 17.16 -2.26 -9.96
C SER A 133 18.68 -2.28 -10.12
N ARG A 134 19.21 -2.22 -11.35
CA ARG A 134 20.66 -2.18 -11.58
C ARG A 134 21.28 -0.87 -11.06
N ILE A 135 20.67 0.27 -11.36
CA ILE A 135 21.12 1.59 -10.86
C ILE A 135 21.16 1.63 -9.33
N THR A 136 20.10 1.15 -8.68
CA THR A 136 20.00 1.13 -7.22
C THR A 136 20.96 0.11 -6.60
N LEU A 137 21.20 -1.02 -7.27
CA LEU A 137 22.18 -2.02 -6.85
C LEU A 137 23.61 -1.44 -6.90
N ASP A 138 23.98 -0.75 -7.97
CA ASP A 138 25.30 -0.12 -8.12
C ASP A 138 25.55 0.92 -7.02
N PHE A 139 24.54 1.72 -6.68
CA PHE A 139 24.62 2.66 -5.56
C PHE A 139 24.73 1.94 -4.21
N THR A 140 23.96 0.86 -4.02
CA THR A 140 24.01 0.07 -2.79
C THR A 140 25.39 -0.58 -2.61
N GLU A 141 25.99 -1.06 -3.70
CA GLU A 141 27.33 -1.65 -3.69
C GLU A 141 28.37 -0.63 -3.22
N GLN A 142 28.30 0.61 -3.70
CA GLN A 142 29.15 1.70 -3.21
C GLN A 142 28.95 1.91 -1.70
N VAL A 143 27.72 2.00 -1.23
CA VAL A 143 27.43 2.18 0.21
C VAL A 143 28.01 1.05 1.05
N VAL A 144 27.81 -0.22 0.65
CA VAL A 144 28.36 -1.38 1.35
C VAL A 144 29.88 -1.35 1.34
N TRP A 145 30.49 -1.00 0.20
CA TRP A 145 31.94 -0.90 0.06
C TRP A 145 32.53 0.14 1.01
N PHE A 146 31.94 1.34 1.08
CA PHE A 146 32.41 2.42 1.95
C PHE A 146 32.15 2.18 3.44
N ARG A 147 30.97 1.64 3.80
CA ARG A 147 30.55 1.52 5.21
C ARG A 147 30.97 0.23 5.88
N HIS A 148 31.02 -0.87 5.13
CA HIS A 148 31.28 -2.20 5.67
C HIS A 148 32.13 -3.06 4.74
N PRO A 149 33.38 -2.65 4.44
CA PRO A 149 34.25 -3.37 3.50
C PRO A 149 34.51 -4.83 3.89
N LYS A 150 34.38 -5.18 5.18
CA LYS A 150 34.48 -6.56 5.70
C LYS A 150 33.53 -7.56 5.02
N TYR A 151 32.42 -7.12 4.44
CA TYR A 151 31.50 -8.03 3.75
C TYR A 151 31.96 -8.37 2.33
N LEU A 152 32.91 -7.62 1.76
CA LEU A 152 33.49 -7.87 0.43
C LEU A 152 34.39 -9.11 0.41
N SER A 153 34.99 -9.47 1.55
CA SER A 153 35.86 -10.65 1.68
C SER A 153 35.10 -11.93 2.06
N ASN A 154 33.77 -11.86 2.25
CA ASN A 154 32.95 -13.03 2.51
C ASN A 154 32.64 -13.81 1.23
N SER A 155 32.04 -14.99 1.37
CA SER A 155 31.58 -15.76 0.20
C SER A 155 30.61 -14.93 -0.65
N TRP A 156 30.67 -15.14 -1.96
CA TRP A 156 29.85 -14.38 -2.93
C TRP A 156 28.35 -14.42 -2.60
N ASN A 157 27.85 -15.55 -2.09
CA ASN A 157 26.46 -15.69 -1.66
C ASN A 157 26.10 -14.77 -0.49
N VAL A 158 26.99 -14.62 0.49
CA VAL A 158 26.76 -13.73 1.65
C VAL A 158 26.79 -12.27 1.20
N PHE A 159 27.78 -11.89 0.40
CA PHE A 159 27.87 -10.53 -0.13
C PHE A 159 26.62 -10.15 -0.93
N ARG A 160 26.19 -11.01 -1.85
CA ARG A 160 24.97 -10.79 -2.65
C ARG A 160 23.73 -10.63 -1.77
N ASN A 161 23.54 -11.48 -0.76
CA ASN A 161 22.37 -11.37 0.12
C ASN A 161 22.38 -10.04 0.91
N VAL A 162 23.54 -9.63 1.44
CA VAL A 162 23.68 -8.34 2.13
C VAL A 162 23.35 -7.18 1.18
N LEU A 163 23.83 -7.26 -0.06
CA LEU A 163 23.59 -6.24 -1.09
C LEU A 163 22.09 -6.14 -1.44
N GLU A 164 21.44 -7.28 -1.72
CA GLU A 164 20.02 -7.34 -2.07
C GLU A 164 19.12 -6.82 -0.93
N GLU A 165 19.39 -7.23 0.32
CA GLU A 165 18.61 -6.78 1.47
C GLU A 165 18.83 -5.29 1.75
N THR A 166 20.07 -4.79 1.62
CA THR A 166 20.37 -3.36 1.78
C THR A 166 19.65 -2.53 0.73
N GLN A 167 19.63 -2.98 -0.52
CA GLN A 167 18.92 -2.32 -1.62
C GLN A 167 17.42 -2.22 -1.32
N ILE A 168 16.80 -3.30 -0.84
CA ILE A 168 15.37 -3.31 -0.47
C ILE A 168 15.10 -2.29 0.64
N MET A 169 15.92 -2.25 1.69
CA MET A 169 15.77 -1.28 2.77
C MET A 169 15.85 0.15 2.26
N MET A 170 16.81 0.46 1.39
CA MET A 170 16.98 1.81 0.86
C MET A 170 15.80 2.26 0.00
N ILE A 171 15.32 1.40 -0.91
CA ILE A 171 14.18 1.71 -1.78
C ILE A 171 12.91 1.92 -0.95
N THR A 172 12.60 0.97 -0.07
CA THR A 172 11.35 0.99 0.71
C THR A 172 11.30 2.11 1.74
N ALA A 173 12.45 2.47 2.34
CA ALA A 173 12.53 3.56 3.31
C ALA A 173 12.51 4.95 2.67
N SER A 174 13.06 5.12 1.46
CA SER A 174 13.22 6.46 0.87
C SER A 174 11.89 7.09 0.47
N GLU A 175 11.13 6.40 -0.39
CA GLU A 175 9.94 7.00 -1.00
C GLU A 175 8.79 7.17 0.00
N THR A 176 8.60 6.20 0.90
CA THR A 176 7.59 6.27 1.95
C THR A 176 7.86 7.41 2.93
N THR A 177 9.11 7.56 3.40
CA THR A 177 9.53 8.65 4.29
C THR A 177 9.34 10.01 3.62
N ALA A 178 9.74 10.14 2.35
CA ALA A 178 9.55 11.37 1.59
C ALA A 178 8.07 11.77 1.47
N LEU A 179 7.18 10.79 1.24
CA LEU A 179 5.74 11.06 1.19
C LEU A 179 5.17 11.46 2.55
N VAL A 180 5.58 10.82 3.65
CA VAL A 180 5.14 11.22 5.00
C VAL A 180 5.58 12.66 5.29
N LEU A 181 6.84 13.01 4.97
CA LEU A 181 7.34 14.38 5.12
C LEU A 181 6.52 15.36 4.30
N SER A 182 6.35 15.10 3.00
CA SER A 182 5.61 15.97 2.09
C SER A 182 4.14 16.15 2.51
N PHE A 183 3.45 15.07 2.88
CA PHE A 183 2.06 15.17 3.36
C PHE A 183 1.95 15.91 4.68
N THR A 184 2.88 15.69 5.61
CA THR A 184 2.88 16.42 6.88
C THR A 184 3.09 17.91 6.64
N LEU A 185 4.09 18.30 5.82
CA LEU A 185 4.35 19.70 5.47
C LEU A 185 3.16 20.34 4.74
N LEU A 186 2.54 19.62 3.81
CA LEU A 186 1.35 20.10 3.08
C LEU A 186 0.19 20.36 4.03
N VAL A 187 -0.08 19.44 4.94
CA VAL A 187 -1.11 19.59 5.98
C VAL A 187 -0.80 20.78 6.89
N LEU A 188 0.46 20.98 7.30
CA LEU A 188 0.85 22.13 8.10
C LEU A 188 0.71 23.46 7.37
N GLY A 189 0.93 23.47 6.05
CA GLY A 189 0.68 24.63 5.21
C GLY A 189 -0.80 25.00 5.11
N ILE A 190 -1.71 24.02 5.26
CA ILE A 190 -3.16 24.22 5.29
C ILE A 190 -3.62 24.62 6.70
N HIS A 191 -3.03 24.01 7.73
CA HIS A 191 -3.39 24.15 9.15
C HIS A 191 -2.31 24.91 9.94
N THR A 192 -2.21 26.21 9.70
CA THR A 192 -1.19 27.07 10.33
C THR A 192 -1.29 27.08 11.87
N GLU A 193 -2.48 26.93 12.42
CA GLU A 193 -2.74 26.82 13.86
C GLU A 193 -2.15 25.55 14.49
N VAL A 194 -2.06 24.46 13.72
CA VAL A 194 -1.42 23.22 14.15
C VAL A 194 0.10 23.40 14.10
N GLN A 195 0.61 24.05 13.05
CA GLN A 195 2.02 24.37 12.94
C GLN A 195 2.51 25.24 14.10
N GLU A 196 1.75 26.26 14.51
CA GLU A 196 2.09 27.11 15.67
C GLU A 196 2.25 26.30 16.96
N LYS A 197 1.38 25.31 17.19
CA LYS A 197 1.48 24.41 18.36
C LYS A 197 2.71 23.52 18.29
N ILE A 198 3.09 23.02 17.11
CA ILE A 198 4.36 22.29 16.95
C ILE A 198 5.53 23.21 17.23
N CYS A 199 5.53 24.43 16.69
CA CYS A 199 6.58 25.41 16.93
C CYS A 199 6.75 25.69 18.43
N ALA A 200 5.66 25.89 19.17
CA ALA A 200 5.70 26.05 20.62
C ALA A 200 6.25 24.82 21.35
N GLU A 201 5.87 23.60 20.93
CA GLU A 201 6.45 22.35 21.45
C GLU A 201 7.97 22.30 21.21
N LEU A 202 8.42 22.58 19.98
CA LEU A 202 9.83 22.56 19.63
C LEU A 202 10.62 23.64 20.39
N ASP A 203 10.09 24.84 20.52
CA ASP A 203 10.73 25.92 21.29
C ASP A 203 10.87 25.55 22.77
N SER A 204 9.91 24.81 23.34
CA SER A 204 9.99 24.32 24.73
C SER A 204 11.08 23.25 24.92
N ILE A 205 11.41 22.50 23.88
CA ILE A 205 12.43 21.43 23.91
C ILE A 205 13.83 22.01 23.66
N PHE A 206 13.96 22.89 22.67
CA PHE A 206 15.25 23.38 22.18
C PHE A 206 15.64 24.77 22.70
N GLY A 207 14.67 25.58 23.13
CA GLY A 207 14.89 26.99 23.44
C GLY A 207 15.54 27.73 22.27
N SER A 208 16.63 28.45 22.54
CA SER A 208 17.46 29.12 21.53
C SER A 208 18.52 28.22 20.89
N SER A 209 18.56 26.93 21.22
CA SER A 209 19.60 26.02 20.74
C SER A 209 19.38 25.59 19.29
N THR A 210 20.43 25.71 18.47
CA THR A 210 20.45 25.26 17.07
C THR A 210 20.99 23.84 16.90
N ARG A 211 21.24 23.12 18.01
CA ARG A 211 21.76 21.75 17.99
C ARG A 211 20.82 20.77 17.28
N ASP A 212 21.39 19.66 16.84
CA ASP A 212 20.62 18.54 16.33
C ASP A 212 19.77 17.87 17.42
N ALA A 213 18.65 17.27 17.02
CA ALA A 213 17.77 16.55 17.93
C ALA A 213 18.43 15.25 18.42
N THR A 214 18.45 15.06 19.72
CA THR A 214 18.80 13.78 20.34
C THR A 214 17.59 12.86 20.39
N LEU A 215 17.79 11.58 20.69
CA LEU A 215 16.68 10.64 20.86
C LEU A 215 15.75 11.05 22.01
N GLU A 216 16.30 11.65 23.08
CA GLU A 216 15.50 12.17 24.19
C GLU A 216 14.58 13.31 23.75
N ASP A 217 15.07 14.24 22.94
CA ASP A 217 14.24 15.32 22.37
C ASP A 217 13.15 14.76 21.48
N ILE A 218 13.49 13.79 20.61
CA ILE A 218 12.55 13.16 19.69
C ILE A 218 11.42 12.48 20.47
N ASN A 219 11.72 11.86 21.61
CA ASN A 219 10.72 11.25 22.48
C ASN A 219 9.79 12.27 23.16
N ARG A 220 10.19 13.55 23.27
CA ARG A 220 9.38 14.64 23.84
C ARG A 220 8.49 15.36 22.82
N MET A 221 8.66 15.09 21.53
CA MET A 221 7.87 15.69 20.44
C MET A 221 6.51 14.97 20.28
N ASP A 222 5.65 15.07 21.29
CA ASP A 222 4.39 14.33 21.37
C ASP A 222 3.32 14.88 20.41
N TYR A 223 3.18 16.19 20.33
CA TYR A 223 2.24 16.86 19.44
C TYR A 223 2.64 16.69 17.97
N LEU A 224 3.93 16.88 17.63
CA LEU A 224 4.44 16.59 16.29
C LEU A 224 4.16 15.14 15.87
N GLU A 225 4.33 14.18 16.79
CA GLU A 225 4.01 12.79 16.51
C GLU A 225 2.53 12.56 16.23
N ARG A 226 1.64 13.20 17.01
CA ARG A 226 0.19 13.14 16.79
C ARG A 226 -0.22 13.75 15.45
N VAL A 227 0.39 14.86 15.07
CA VAL A 227 0.20 15.50 13.74
C VAL A 227 0.64 14.54 12.64
N MET A 228 1.85 13.98 12.74
CA MET A 228 2.37 13.03 11.75
C MET A 228 1.46 11.79 11.61
N LYS A 229 0.95 11.26 12.73
CA LYS A 229 -0.01 10.15 12.73
C LYS A 229 -1.32 10.53 12.03
N GLU A 230 -1.87 11.71 12.30
CA GLU A 230 -3.09 12.19 11.64
C GLU A 230 -2.87 12.47 10.15
N SER A 231 -1.71 12.99 9.76
CA SER A 231 -1.33 13.15 8.35
C SER A 231 -1.29 11.80 7.63
N MET A 232 -0.65 10.77 8.22
CA MET A 232 -0.66 9.41 7.66
C MET A 232 -2.06 8.77 7.65
N ARG A 233 -2.94 9.13 8.59
CA ARG A 233 -4.33 8.63 8.60
C ARG A 233 -5.10 9.13 7.37
N LEU A 234 -5.06 10.43 7.11
CA LEU A 234 -5.80 11.07 6.02
C LEU A 234 -5.14 10.87 4.64
N LEU A 235 -3.80 10.89 4.62
CA LEU A 235 -2.94 10.78 3.44
C LEU A 235 -1.92 9.64 3.63
N PRO A 236 -2.35 8.38 3.67
CA PRO A 236 -1.45 7.24 3.86
C PRO A 236 -0.61 7.01 2.59
N PRO A 237 0.74 6.94 2.67
CA PRO A 237 1.57 6.57 1.54
C PRO A 237 1.21 5.21 0.95
N ILE A 238 0.79 4.25 1.78
CA ILE A 238 0.31 2.93 1.36
C ILE A 238 -1.21 2.86 1.65
N PRO A 239 -2.08 3.01 0.64
CA PRO A 239 -3.53 3.12 0.84
C PRO A 239 -4.21 1.76 1.10
N MET A 240 -3.53 0.65 0.79
CA MET A 240 -4.05 -0.70 0.94
C MET A 240 -2.92 -1.73 0.96
N ILE A 241 -3.18 -2.89 1.58
CA ILE A 241 -2.26 -4.02 1.57
C ILE A 241 -2.98 -5.28 1.12
N VAL A 242 -2.25 -6.20 0.48
CA VAL A 242 -2.77 -7.48 -0.01
C VAL A 242 -2.01 -8.65 0.59
N ARG A 243 -2.71 -9.75 0.85
CA ARG A 243 -2.19 -11.03 1.34
C ARG A 243 -2.76 -12.15 0.50
N PHE A 244 -1.98 -13.21 0.28
CA PHE A 244 -2.45 -14.42 -0.39
C PHE A 244 -2.65 -15.53 0.63
N LEU A 245 -3.78 -16.23 0.53
CA LEU A 245 -4.13 -17.30 1.46
C LEU A 245 -3.54 -18.63 1.01
N ASP A 246 -2.63 -19.19 1.80
CA ASP A 246 -2.05 -20.51 1.58
C ASP A 246 -2.81 -21.64 2.30
N LYS A 247 -3.70 -21.28 3.24
CA LYS A 247 -4.66 -22.14 3.95
C LYS A 247 -6.02 -21.46 4.07
N ASP A 248 -7.06 -22.24 4.37
CA ASP A 248 -8.37 -21.69 4.70
C ASP A 248 -8.30 -21.00 6.08
N VAL A 249 -8.87 -19.80 6.19
CA VAL A 249 -8.95 -19.05 7.46
C VAL A 249 -10.41 -18.85 7.82
N LYS A 250 -10.81 -19.30 9.01
CA LYS A 250 -12.18 -19.13 9.51
C LYS A 250 -12.27 -17.90 10.41
N ILE A 251 -13.18 -16.99 10.08
CA ILE A 251 -13.42 -15.75 10.84
C ILE A 251 -14.92 -15.53 10.94
N ASP A 252 -15.43 -15.49 12.17
CA ASP A 252 -16.85 -15.49 12.46
C ASP A 252 -17.59 -16.64 11.72
N GLN A 253 -18.68 -16.32 11.03
CA GLN A 253 -19.42 -17.22 10.14
C GLN A 253 -18.77 -17.44 8.75
N HIS A 254 -17.68 -16.74 8.44
CA HIS A 254 -17.06 -16.78 7.12
C HIS A 254 -15.82 -17.68 7.09
N VAL A 255 -15.59 -18.29 5.94
CA VAL A 255 -14.34 -18.99 5.63
C VAL A 255 -13.72 -18.28 4.44
N PHE A 256 -12.52 -17.77 4.66
CA PHE A 256 -11.66 -17.16 3.66
C PHE A 256 -10.84 -18.29 3.02
N PRO A 257 -11.14 -18.69 1.78
CA PRO A 257 -10.60 -19.92 1.24
C PRO A 257 -9.16 -19.76 0.77
N LYS A 258 -8.35 -20.80 0.96
CA LYS A 258 -7.03 -20.99 0.37
C LYS A 258 -7.07 -20.67 -1.12
N ARG A 259 -6.00 -20.05 -1.63
CA ARG A 259 -5.85 -19.55 -3.00
C ARG A 259 -6.75 -18.37 -3.36
N SER A 260 -7.24 -17.65 -2.36
CA SER A 260 -7.81 -16.31 -2.54
C SER A 260 -6.84 -15.24 -2.05
N SER A 261 -7.09 -14.00 -2.45
CA SER A 261 -6.35 -12.83 -2.02
C SER A 261 -7.20 -12.03 -1.04
N LEU A 262 -6.66 -11.74 0.13
CA LEU A 262 -7.22 -10.79 1.07
C LEU A 262 -6.66 -9.40 0.77
N LEU A 263 -7.53 -8.40 0.76
CA LEU A 263 -7.13 -7.01 0.63
C LEU A 263 -7.69 -6.22 1.82
N VAL A 264 -6.81 -5.45 2.45
CA VAL A 264 -7.12 -4.57 3.59
C VAL A 264 -7.02 -3.13 3.12
N PRO A 265 -8.14 -2.40 3.00
CA PRO A 265 -8.14 -1.05 2.45
C PRO A 265 -7.90 -0.01 3.53
N ILE A 266 -6.62 0.26 3.85
CA ILE A 266 -6.17 1.17 4.92
C ILE A 266 -6.81 2.55 4.80
N LEU A 267 -6.79 3.18 3.61
CA LEU A 267 -7.37 4.51 3.42
C LEU A 267 -8.87 4.53 3.68
N HIS A 268 -9.59 3.48 3.27
CA HIS A 268 -11.02 3.37 3.53
C HIS A 268 -11.28 3.19 5.02
N MET A 269 -10.57 2.27 5.69
CA MET A 269 -10.67 2.07 7.14
C MET A 269 -10.42 3.35 7.94
N ASN A 270 -9.41 4.12 7.54
CA ASN A 270 -9.07 5.41 8.13
C ASN A 270 -10.18 6.45 7.99
N ARG A 271 -11.11 6.29 7.05
CA ARG A 271 -12.20 7.25 6.76
C ARG A 271 -13.59 6.74 7.18
N ARG A 272 -13.66 5.60 7.87
CA ARG A 272 -14.93 5.01 8.32
C ARG A 272 -15.46 5.74 9.56
N PRO A 273 -16.70 6.26 9.53
CA PRO A 273 -17.28 6.95 10.68
C PRO A 273 -17.53 6.00 11.88
N GLU A 274 -17.62 4.70 11.65
CA GLU A 274 -17.74 3.72 12.75
C GLU A 274 -16.43 3.52 13.53
N LEU A 275 -15.30 3.96 12.98
CA LEU A 275 -13.97 3.84 13.59
C LEU A 275 -13.38 5.19 14.01
N TRP A 276 -13.85 6.28 13.38
CA TRP A 276 -13.31 7.63 13.54
C TRP A 276 -14.44 8.65 13.53
N ASP A 277 -14.65 9.37 14.64
CA ASP A 277 -15.62 10.45 14.71
C ASP A 277 -15.24 11.57 13.74
N ASP A 278 -16.14 12.06 12.89
CA ASP A 278 -15.83 13.08 11.87
C ASP A 278 -14.53 12.78 11.08
N PRO A 279 -14.51 11.67 10.31
CA PRO A 279 -13.29 11.03 9.83
C PRO A 279 -12.47 11.88 8.85
N LEU A 280 -13.05 12.90 8.22
CA LEU A 280 -12.35 13.72 7.22
C LEU A 280 -11.71 14.98 7.82
N THR A 281 -12.09 15.34 9.05
CA THR A 281 -11.49 16.49 9.75
C THR A 281 -10.13 16.12 10.31
N PHE A 282 -9.15 16.97 10.02
CA PHE A 282 -7.81 16.87 10.57
C PHE A 282 -7.81 17.24 12.06
N ASN A 283 -7.59 16.24 12.92
CA ASN A 283 -7.51 16.46 14.35
C ASN A 283 -6.41 15.58 14.99
N PRO A 284 -5.23 16.14 15.30
CA PRO A 284 -4.14 15.43 15.97
C PRO A 284 -4.53 14.85 17.33
N ASP A 285 -5.48 15.47 18.05
CA ASP A 285 -5.87 15.05 19.40
C ASP A 285 -6.56 13.66 19.42
N ARG A 286 -6.97 13.14 18.25
CA ARG A 286 -7.40 11.74 18.07
C ARG A 286 -6.38 10.72 18.55
N PHE A 287 -5.10 11.08 18.52
CA PHE A 287 -4.00 10.24 18.96
C PHE A 287 -3.58 10.50 20.41
N LEU A 288 -4.34 11.27 21.18
CA LEU A 288 -4.20 11.28 22.63
C LEU A 288 -4.43 9.86 23.20
N PRO A 289 -3.71 9.50 24.29
CA PRO A 289 -3.88 8.20 24.93
C PRO A 289 -5.33 7.87 25.27
N GLU A 290 -6.08 8.84 25.79
CA GLU A 290 -7.47 8.70 26.23
C GLU A 290 -8.41 8.42 25.04
N GLN A 291 -8.17 9.08 23.90
CA GLN A 291 -8.97 8.89 22.68
C GLN A 291 -8.57 7.62 21.91
N SER A 292 -7.34 7.12 22.14
CA SER A 292 -6.85 5.91 21.48
C SER A 292 -7.15 4.63 22.26
N LYS A 293 -7.40 4.72 23.57
CA LYS A 293 -7.55 3.56 24.47
C LYS A 293 -8.61 2.55 24.03
N ASN A 294 -9.75 3.02 23.53
CA ASN A 294 -10.87 2.17 23.12
C ASN A 294 -10.89 1.88 21.61
N ARG A 295 -9.91 2.39 20.86
CA ARG A 295 -9.84 2.17 19.40
C ARG A 295 -9.44 0.72 19.11
N PRO A 296 -10.12 0.00 18.21
CA PRO A 296 -9.68 -1.31 17.78
C PRO A 296 -8.25 -1.28 17.24
N ARG A 297 -7.41 -2.27 17.59
CA ARG A 297 -5.97 -2.28 17.28
C ARG A 297 -5.67 -2.08 15.80
N CYS A 298 -6.44 -2.75 14.93
CA CYS A 298 -6.27 -2.66 13.48
C CYS A 298 -7.06 -1.51 12.82
N ALA A 299 -7.67 -0.59 13.58
CA ALA A 299 -8.33 0.58 13.01
C ALA A 299 -7.33 1.62 12.45
N TYR A 300 -6.07 1.60 12.94
CA TYR A 300 -4.98 2.45 12.47
C TYR A 300 -3.69 1.64 12.29
N ILE A 301 -3.35 1.28 11.05
CA ILE A 301 -2.21 0.41 10.71
C ILE A 301 -1.33 1.00 9.59
N PRO A 302 -0.81 2.24 9.75
CA PRO A 302 0.01 2.90 8.74
C PRO A 302 1.30 2.11 8.40
N PHE A 303 1.77 1.29 9.35
CA PHE A 303 2.93 0.42 9.23
C PHE A 303 2.55 -1.06 9.15
N SER A 304 1.30 -1.38 8.79
CA SER A 304 0.72 -2.73 8.89
C SER A 304 0.73 -3.28 10.33
N PHE A 305 0.43 -4.57 10.50
CA PHE A 305 0.30 -5.23 11.80
C PHE A 305 0.78 -6.70 11.72
N GLY A 306 1.08 -7.30 12.87
CA GLY A 306 1.54 -8.70 12.99
C GLY A 306 3.00 -8.92 12.59
N PHE A 307 3.37 -10.18 12.32
CA PHE A 307 4.76 -10.60 11.99
C PHE A 307 5.33 -9.98 10.71
N ARG A 308 4.47 -9.42 9.85
CA ARG A 308 4.83 -8.76 8.60
C ARG A 308 4.55 -7.26 8.66
N ASN A 309 4.52 -6.67 9.86
CA ASN A 309 4.52 -5.23 10.01
C ASN A 309 5.83 -4.62 9.48
N CYS A 310 5.84 -3.30 9.32
CA CYS A 310 7.01 -2.58 8.81
C CYS A 310 8.18 -2.71 9.80
N ILE A 311 9.27 -3.34 9.34
CA ILE A 311 10.53 -3.40 10.08
C ILE A 311 11.12 -2.01 10.34
N GLY A 312 10.81 -1.04 9.47
CA GLY A 312 11.27 0.34 9.55
C GLY A 312 10.44 1.25 10.45
N LEU A 313 9.42 0.76 11.17
CA LEU A 313 8.51 1.60 11.96
C LEU A 313 9.26 2.55 12.91
N GLN A 314 10.14 2.01 13.76
CA GLN A 314 10.87 2.82 14.75
C GLN A 314 11.77 3.85 14.08
N TYR A 315 12.56 3.41 13.08
CA TYR A 315 13.44 4.29 12.32
C TYR A 315 12.66 5.39 11.56
N GLY A 316 11.54 5.04 10.93
CA GLY A 316 10.70 5.97 10.19
C GLY A 316 10.12 7.05 11.10
N MET A 317 9.56 6.67 12.25
CA MET A 317 9.03 7.63 13.22
C MET A 317 10.13 8.58 13.73
N ILE A 318 11.30 8.06 14.09
CA ILE A 318 12.43 8.86 14.58
C ILE A 318 12.97 9.78 13.49
N SER A 319 13.26 9.25 12.29
CA SER A 319 13.86 10.01 11.19
C SER A 319 12.94 11.12 10.68
N VAL A 320 11.64 10.86 10.53
CA VAL A 320 10.67 11.87 10.12
C VAL A 320 10.57 12.98 11.18
N LYS A 321 10.46 12.63 12.47
CA LYS A 321 10.43 13.63 13.56
C LYS A 321 11.72 14.46 13.61
N ALA A 322 12.89 13.84 13.42
CA ALA A 322 14.17 14.55 13.39
C ALA A 322 14.26 15.54 12.21
N ILE A 323 13.81 15.13 11.01
CA ILE A 323 13.81 15.98 9.83
C ILE A 323 12.79 17.12 9.98
N LEU A 324 11.56 16.82 10.38
CA LEU A 324 10.51 17.83 10.57
C LEU A 324 10.88 18.83 11.66
N SER A 325 11.39 18.39 12.81
CA SER A 325 11.81 19.31 13.88
C SER A 325 13.00 20.19 13.46
N THR A 326 13.91 19.68 12.65
CA THR A 326 15.02 20.48 12.09
C THR A 326 14.49 21.52 11.11
N PHE A 327 13.51 21.14 10.29
CA PHE A 327 12.90 22.01 9.28
C PHE A 327 12.02 23.10 9.91
N LEU A 328 11.08 22.74 10.80
CA LEU A 328 10.09 23.64 11.40
C LEU A 328 10.68 24.60 12.45
N ARG A 329 11.88 24.32 12.96
CA ARG A 329 12.66 25.31 13.74
C ARG A 329 13.23 26.44 12.89
N ARG A 330 13.33 26.25 11.57
CA ARG A 330 13.95 27.22 10.63
C ARG A 330 12.95 27.85 9.68
N TYR A 331 11.85 27.16 9.39
CA TYR A 331 10.89 27.59 8.38
C TYR A 331 9.45 27.45 8.87
N GLU A 332 8.64 28.44 8.54
CA GLU A 332 7.18 28.36 8.51
C GLU A 332 6.73 27.94 7.10
N VAL A 333 5.72 27.08 7.05
CA VAL A 333 5.15 26.51 5.84
C VAL A 333 3.75 27.09 5.61
N GLY A 334 3.45 27.48 4.37
CA GLY A 334 2.11 27.84 3.92
C GLY A 334 1.70 27.03 2.69
N SER A 335 0.41 26.77 2.51
CA SER A 335 -0.11 26.14 1.30
C SER A 335 -0.25 27.17 0.17
N VAL A 336 0.18 26.82 -1.04
CA VAL A 336 -0.05 27.64 -2.25
C VAL A 336 -1.39 27.27 -2.89
N ASN A 337 -1.59 25.98 -3.17
CA ASN A 337 -2.64 25.51 -4.08
C ASN A 337 -3.85 24.91 -3.36
N TYR A 338 -3.76 24.59 -2.07
CA TYR A 338 -4.79 23.85 -1.34
C TYR A 338 -5.30 24.63 -0.13
N LYS A 339 -6.62 24.71 0.03
CA LYS A 339 -7.26 25.32 1.21
C LYS A 339 -7.78 24.28 2.20
N SER A 340 -7.99 23.06 1.73
CA SER A 340 -8.42 21.92 2.52
C SER A 340 -7.70 20.66 2.05
N ILE A 341 -7.54 19.68 2.96
CA ILE A 341 -7.05 18.35 2.62
C ILE A 341 -7.97 17.66 1.60
N ALA A 342 -9.27 17.99 1.61
CA ALA A 342 -10.25 17.45 0.67
C ALA A 342 -10.00 17.87 -0.78
N ASP A 343 -9.27 18.97 -1.00
CA ASP A 343 -8.94 19.48 -2.33
C ASP A 343 -7.78 18.70 -2.98
N ILE A 344 -7.07 17.87 -2.20
CA ILE A 344 -5.92 17.09 -2.67
C ILE A 344 -6.42 15.85 -3.42
N GLU A 345 -6.41 15.91 -4.75
CA GLU A 345 -6.68 14.74 -5.58
C GLU A 345 -5.48 13.77 -5.51
N MET A 346 -5.74 12.52 -5.12
CA MET A 346 -4.72 11.50 -4.97
C MET A 346 -4.73 10.53 -6.15
N ILE A 347 -3.55 10.28 -6.73
CA ILE A 347 -3.30 9.15 -7.61
C ILE A 347 -2.82 7.98 -6.76
N PHE A 348 -3.44 6.83 -6.97
CA PHE A 348 -3.03 5.59 -6.35
C PHE A 348 -2.22 4.76 -7.35
N THR A 349 -0.94 4.57 -7.07
CA THR A 349 -0.10 3.57 -7.73
C THR A 349 0.29 2.51 -6.70
N GLU A 350 1.52 1.99 -6.73
CA GLU A 350 2.11 1.27 -5.59
C GLU A 350 2.08 2.12 -4.31
N LEU A 351 2.21 3.44 -4.44
CA LEU A 351 2.07 4.42 -3.37
C LEU A 351 1.00 5.45 -3.74
N ALA A 352 0.35 6.03 -2.73
CA ALA A 352 -0.54 7.16 -2.91
C ALA A 352 0.27 8.45 -3.02
N LYS A 353 0.03 9.24 -4.06
CA LYS A 353 0.69 10.54 -4.29
C LYS A 353 -0.35 11.57 -4.72
N PRO A 354 -0.11 12.87 -4.50
CA PRO A 354 -0.94 13.91 -5.10
C PRO A 354 -0.86 13.83 -6.62
N LYS A 355 -1.97 14.12 -7.29
CA LYS A 355 -2.05 14.18 -8.76
C LYS A 355 -1.21 15.30 -9.33
N ASP A 356 -1.31 16.46 -8.70
CA ASP A 356 -0.62 17.68 -9.11
C ASP A 356 0.60 17.94 -8.22
N ASN A 357 1.54 18.72 -8.75
CA ASN A 357 2.69 19.16 -7.96
C ASN A 357 2.20 19.96 -6.73
N CYS A 358 2.67 19.56 -5.56
CA CYS A 358 2.32 20.22 -4.30
C CYS A 358 3.40 21.24 -3.94
N GLU A 359 3.12 22.50 -4.27
CA GLU A 359 3.97 23.63 -3.90
C GLU A 359 3.59 24.13 -2.51
N ILE A 360 4.61 24.49 -1.72
CA ILE A 360 4.46 25.10 -0.41
C ILE A 360 5.25 26.41 -0.37
N LEU A 361 4.71 27.40 0.33
CA LEU A 361 5.41 28.63 0.68
C LEU A 361 6.32 28.36 1.87
N LEU A 362 7.56 28.83 1.78
CA LEU A 362 8.52 28.78 2.88
C LEU A 362 8.87 30.19 3.31
N LYS A 363 8.70 30.46 4.61
CA LYS A 363 9.12 31.70 5.25
C LYS A 363 10.13 31.38 6.33
N SER A 364 11.26 32.07 6.36
CA SER A 364 12.25 31.86 7.42
C SER A 364 11.65 32.23 8.77
N ARG A 365 11.90 31.38 9.76
CA ARG A 365 11.57 31.60 11.16
C ARG A 365 12.81 32.23 11.82
N ASN A 366 12.62 33.35 12.52
CA ASN A 366 13.70 34.11 13.15
C ASN A 366 14.08 33.54 14.51
#